data_AF-H1KQX4-F1
#
_entry.id   AF-H1KQX4-F1
#
_cell.length_a   1.000
_cell.length_b   1.000
_cell.length_c   1.000
_cell.angle_alpha   90.00
_cell.angle_beta   90.00
_cell.angle_gamma   90.00
#
_symmetry.space_group_name_H-M   'P 1'
#
loop_
_entity.id
_entity.type
_entity.pdbx_description
1 polymer ?
#
loop_
_entity_poly.entity_id
_entity_poly.type
_entity_poly.pdbx_seq_one_letter_code
_entity_poly.pdbx_strand_id
1 'polypeptide(L)' 'MFEFPVLIGDIGGTNARFGLIETRGAPPRLLSREATHGHPDPSAAIRASLAQGGGPA' A
#
# COMPACT_ATOMS: atom_id res chain seq x y z
N MET A 1 8.14 -16.59 6.73
CA MET A 1 6.92 -15.97 7.31
C MET A 1 7.24 -14.49 7.52
N PHE A 2 6.39 -13.56 7.09
CA PHE A 2 6.65 -12.12 7.26
C PHE A 2 6.40 -11.67 8.70
N GLU A 3 7.16 -10.70 9.16
CA GLU A 3 6.90 -9.98 10.41
C GLU A 3 5.88 -8.87 10.17
N PHE A 4 5.03 -8.63 11.16
CA PHE A 4 4.02 -7.58 11.09
C PHE A 4 4.61 -6.25 11.60
N PRO A 5 4.17 -5.10 11.05
CA PRO A 5 3.12 -4.95 10.05
C PRO A 5 3.56 -5.35 8.63
N VAL A 6 2.62 -5.91 7.85
CA VAL A 6 2.86 -6.31 6.45
C VAL A 6 2.14 -5.34 5.51
N LEU A 7 2.89 -4.75 4.58
CA LEU A 7 2.33 -3.99 3.46
C LEU A 7 1.91 -4.95 2.34
N ILE A 8 0.68 -4.80 1.86
CA ILE A 8 0.16 -5.51 0.69
C ILE A 8 -0.21 -4.52 -0.41
N GLY A 9 0.11 -4.88 -1.65
CA GLY A 9 -0.24 -4.11 -2.84
C GLY A 9 -1.01 -4.97 -3.83
N ASP A 10 -2.11 -4.43 -4.35
CA ASP A 10 -2.84 -4.94 -5.52
C ASP A 10 -2.64 -3.96 -6.68
N ILE A 11 -1.84 -4.36 -7.66
CA ILE A 11 -1.41 -3.49 -8.77
C ILE A 11 -1.95 -4.04 -10.08
N GLY A 12 -2.95 -3.36 -10.62
CA GLY A 12 -3.44 -3.57 -11.98
C GLY A 12 -2.87 -2.57 -12.98
N GLY A 13 -3.25 -2.69 -14.25
CA GLY A 13 -2.80 -1.77 -15.31
C GLY A 13 -3.31 -0.32 -15.18
N THR A 14 -4.44 -0.11 -14.50
CA THR A 14 -5.04 1.23 -14.34
C THR A 14 -4.90 1.78 -12.93
N ASN A 15 -5.03 0.94 -11.92
CA ASN A 15 -5.00 1.36 -10.52
C ASN A 15 -4.09 0.45 -9.69
N ALA A 16 -3.43 1.05 -8.71
CA ALA A 16 -2.75 0.38 -7.61
C ALA A 16 -3.44 0.70 -6.28
N ARG A 17 -3.56 -0.29 -5.40
CA ARG A 17 -4.12 -0.12 -4.05
C ARG A 17 -3.14 -0.69 -3.05
N PHE A 18 -2.95 0.01 -1.93
CA PHE A 18 -2.07 -0.46 -0.87
C PHE A 18 -2.81 -0.52 0.46
N GLY A 19 -2.47 -1.52 1.27
CA GLY A 19 -3.02 -1.68 2.60
C GLY A 19 -2.00 -2.26 3.57
N LEU A 20 -2.22 -2.02 4.86
CA LEU A 20 -1.38 -2.54 5.93
C LEU A 20 -2.15 -3.58 6.73
N ILE A 21 -1.55 -4.74 6.94
CA ILE A 21 -2.04 -5.75 7.89
C ILE A 21 -1.22 -5.57 9.16
N GLU A 22 -1.85 -5.12 10.25
CA GLU A 22 -1.13 -4.76 11.49
C GLU A 22 -0.75 -5.97 12.35
N THR A 23 -1.57 -7.02 12.34
CA THR A 23 -1.31 -8.26 13.07
C THR A 23 -1.82 -9.47 12.29
N ARG A 24 -1.38 -10.67 12.68
CA ARG A 24 -1.81 -11.92 12.05
C ARG A 24 -3.33 -12.07 12.08
N GLY A 25 -3.94 -12.21 10.90
CA GLY A 25 -5.38 -12.44 10.76
C GLY A 25 -6.23 -11.17 10.81
N ALA A 26 -5.64 -10.00 11.05
CA ALA A 26 -6.35 -8.73 10.93
C ALA A 26 -6.71 -8.43 9.47
N PRO A 27 -7.84 -7.75 9.21
CA PRO A 27 -8.16 -7.28 7.87
C PRO A 27 -7.15 -6.20 7.41
N PRO A 28 -6.83 -6.10 6.11
CA PRO A 28 -5.99 -5.02 5.61
C PRO A 28 -6.66 -3.66 5.81
N ARG A 29 -5.96 -2.72 6.45
CA ARG A 29 -6.35 -1.31 6.50
C ARG A 29 -5.89 -0.63 5.21
N LEU A 30 -6.84 -0.18 4.39
CA LEU A 30 -6.54 0.52 3.14
C LEU A 30 -5.82 1.85 3.44
N LEU A 31 -4.74 2.12 2.71
CA LEU A 31 -3.98 3.37 2.79
C LEU A 31 -4.48 4.36 1.75
N SER A 32 -4.28 4.05 0.46
CA SER A 32 -4.79 4.84 -0.65
C SER A 32 -5.02 3.98 -1.90
N ARG A 33 -5.67 4.59 -2.90
CA ARG A 33 -5.76 4.10 -4.27
C ARG A 33 -5.08 5.11 -5.19
N GLU A 34 -4.10 4.65 -5.94
CA GLU A 34 -3.30 5.44 -6.87
C GLU A 34 -3.60 5.03 -8.32
N ALA A 35 -3.52 5.98 -9.26
CA ALA A 35 -3.48 5.65 -10.68
C ALA A 35 -2.12 5.00 -11.00
N THR A 36 -2.10 3.84 -11.68
CA THR A 36 -0.84 3.12 -11.95
C THR A 36 0.14 3.97 -12.77
N HIS A 37 -0.37 4.73 -13.73
CA HIS A 37 0.44 5.66 -14.53
C HIS A 37 0.82 6.95 -13.79
N GLY A 38 0.36 7.14 -12.54
CA GLY A 38 0.58 8.36 -11.75
C GLY A 38 1.95 8.40 -11.08
N HIS A 39 2.67 7.28 -11.06
CA HIS A 39 3.96 7.13 -10.39
C HIS A 39 4.97 6.45 -11.32
N PRO A 40 6.27 6.80 -11.24
CA PRO A 40 7.30 6.23 -12.12
C PRO A 40 7.57 4.75 -11.83
N ASP A 41 7.30 4.29 -10.61
CA ASP A 41 7.51 2.92 -10.17
C ASP A 41 6.60 2.56 -8.97
N PRO A 42 6.46 1.26 -8.62
CA PRO A 42 5.65 0.83 -7.48
C PRO A 42 6.13 1.39 -6.14
N SER A 43 7.43 1.59 -5.93
CA SER A 43 7.97 2.12 -4.67
C SER A 43 7.57 3.58 -4.45
N ALA A 44 7.52 4.39 -5.50
CA ALA A 44 7.02 5.76 -5.47
C ALA A 44 5.53 5.79 -5.12
N ALA A 45 4.73 4.90 -5.71
CA ALA A 45 3.32 4.75 -5.37
C ALA A 45 3.10 4.32 -3.90
N ILE A 46 3.92 3.40 -3.39
CA ILE A 46 3.89 2.97 -1.98
C ILE A 46 4.16 4.15 -1.03
N ARG A 47 5.23 4.93 -1.29
CA ARG A 47 5.57 6.10 -0.46
C ARG A 47 4.46 7.14 -0.47
N ALA A 48 3.86 7.41 -1.63
CA ALA A 48 2.71 8.30 -1.74
C ALA A 48 1.51 7.77 -0.92
N SER A 49 1.26 6.47 -0.99
CA SER A 49 0.17 5.83 -0.25
C SER A 49 0.36 5.87 1.27
N LEU A 50 1.58 5.60 1.76
CA LEU A 50 1.91 5.68 3.19
C LEU A 50 1.73 7.10 3.73
N ALA A 51 2.17 8.11 2.98
CA ALA A 51 2.01 9.51 3.34
C ALA A 51 0.53 9.94 3.42
N GLN A 52 -0.33 9.40 2.57
CA GLN A 52 -1.78 9.69 2.58
C GLN A 52 -2.53 8.90 3.67
N GLY A 53 -2.17 7.64 3.88
CA GLY A 53 -2.85 6.70 4.78
C GLY A 53 -2.40 6.72 6.24
N GLY A 54 -1.58 7.70 6.62
CA GLY A 54 -1.05 7.86 7.99
C GLY A 54 -0.11 6.74 8.43
N GLY A 55 0.56 6.07 7.49
CA GLY A 55 1.62 5.11 7.82
C GLY A 55 2.92 5.82 8.22
N PRO A 56 3.81 5.19 9.00
CA PRO A 56 5.16 5.73 9.19
C PRO A 56 5.86 5.86 7.83
N ALA A 57 6.52 7.00 7.62
CA ALA A 57 7.23 7.35 6.39
C ALA A 57 8.52 6.53 6.20
#